data_AF-A0A183FTI9-F1
#
_entry.id   AF-A0A183FTI9-F1
#
_cell.length_a   1.000
_cell.length_b   1.000
_cell.length_c   1.000
_cell.angle_alpha   90.00
_cell.angle_beta   90.00
_cell.angle_gamma   90.00
#
_symmetry.space_group_name_H-M   'P 1'
#
loop_
_entity.id
_entity.type
_entity.pdbx_description
1 polymer ?
#
loop_
_entity_poly.entity_id
_entity_poly.type
_entity_poly.pdbx_seq_one_letter_code
_entity_poly.pdbx_strand_id
1 'polypeptide(L)'
;MIDAVDRIKFKFLTRRRLFFAMLTMFAVGAYHIESCALDLVLNYFYTRATLQTIGVYSLGVGIWLYLERTDFHELTPSSFSAFSTAGLCCATGVAVWIICTVGYIGAISYNRRLLRTYVGFVILLAVIQAVTGVLGFSYKEATRERIRTDLMHNINRSAFISGQGIIYDLTVSWDRLQKSLECCGVTNGSDWFYSHRWPTHEFVPDSCCDPQHFSDVESMNNCGKLPSERKIIFQQGCFDLFADWLYHHVSIMNYISLALLIAEMGSLVLAIPLLKSDSFKMGTSHTSRDEYHRCLVEMNEIDTRDPRVRPMDRIGDARQDPVDVVP
;
A
#
# COMPACT_ATOMS: atom_id res chain seq x y z
N MET A 1 25.04 -6.88 12.53
CA MET A 1 23.70 -6.25 12.55
C MET A 1 23.63 -4.96 11.71
N ILE A 2 24.74 -4.23 11.58
CA ILE A 2 24.88 -3.03 10.72
C ILE A 2 24.61 -3.35 9.23
N ASP A 3 25.03 -4.51 8.73
CA ASP A 3 24.75 -4.97 7.34
C ASP A 3 23.27 -5.23 7.00
N ALA A 4 22.41 -5.45 7.99
CA ALA A 4 20.98 -5.66 7.74
C ALA A 4 20.24 -4.31 7.62
N VAL A 5 20.66 -3.32 8.42
CA VAL A 5 20.11 -1.98 8.40
C VAL A 5 20.55 -1.22 7.15
N ASP A 6 21.79 -1.39 6.69
CA ASP A 6 22.26 -0.77 5.44
C ASP A 6 21.65 -1.39 4.18
N ARG A 7 21.34 -2.71 4.20
CA ARG A 7 20.53 -3.34 3.13
C ARG A 7 19.09 -2.83 3.09
N ILE A 8 18.53 -2.43 4.23
CA ILE A 8 17.19 -1.81 4.31
C ILE A 8 17.24 -0.34 3.83
N LYS A 9 18.26 0.44 4.22
CA LYS A 9 18.47 1.81 3.74
C LYS A 9 18.70 1.87 2.23
N PHE A 10 19.47 0.92 1.66
CA PHE A 10 19.70 0.84 0.21
C PHE A 10 18.44 0.42 -0.56
N LYS A 11 17.61 -0.50 0.00
CA LYS A 11 16.28 -0.81 -0.54
C LYS A 11 15.29 0.37 -0.44
N PHE A 12 15.45 1.25 0.55
CA PHE A 12 14.60 2.44 0.73
C PHE A 12 14.91 3.56 -0.30
N LEU A 13 16.19 3.71 -0.69
CA LEU A 13 16.60 4.62 -1.76
C LEU A 13 16.09 4.17 -3.14
N THR A 14 16.09 2.86 -3.40
CA THR A 14 15.45 2.26 -4.60
C THR A 14 13.91 2.44 -4.58
N ARG A 15 13.29 2.42 -3.39
CA ARG A 15 11.86 2.73 -3.18
C ARG A 15 11.49 4.16 -3.53
N ARG A 16 12.37 5.14 -3.31
CA ARG A 16 12.11 6.55 -3.67
C ARG A 16 12.02 6.74 -5.20
N ARG A 17 12.84 6.01 -5.95
CA ARG A 17 12.80 5.95 -7.43
C ARG A 17 11.60 5.16 -7.95
N LEU A 18 11.21 4.07 -7.29
CA LEU A 18 10.02 3.29 -7.64
C LEU A 18 8.72 4.04 -7.34
N PHE A 19 8.66 4.79 -6.23
CA PHE A 19 7.52 5.64 -5.88
C PHE A 19 7.37 6.82 -6.86
N PHE A 20 8.49 7.46 -7.23
CA PHE A 20 8.51 8.45 -8.32
C PHE A 20 8.13 7.82 -9.66
N ALA A 21 8.62 6.62 -10.00
CA ALA A 21 8.27 5.90 -11.22
C ALA A 21 6.77 5.56 -11.27
N MET A 22 6.19 5.17 -10.13
CA MET A 22 4.77 4.86 -9.99
C MET A 22 3.91 6.13 -10.09
N LEU A 23 4.31 7.23 -9.44
CA LEU A 23 3.71 8.57 -9.61
C LEU A 23 3.80 9.05 -11.07
N THR A 24 4.93 8.83 -11.75
CA THR A 24 5.07 9.17 -13.17
C THR A 24 4.26 8.26 -14.08
N MET A 25 4.07 6.97 -13.76
CA MET A 25 3.13 6.11 -14.50
C MET A 25 1.68 6.57 -14.33
N PHE A 26 1.28 6.97 -13.12
CA PHE A 26 -0.03 7.57 -12.87
C PHE A 26 -0.20 8.91 -13.61
N ALA A 27 0.85 9.72 -13.68
CA ALA A 27 0.85 10.99 -14.42
C ALA A 27 0.85 10.78 -15.95
N VAL A 28 1.56 9.77 -16.47
CA VAL A 28 1.59 9.44 -17.91
C VAL A 28 0.23 8.91 -18.39
N GLY A 29 -0.51 8.18 -17.54
CA GLY A 29 -1.90 7.77 -17.85
C GLY A 29 -2.92 8.91 -17.86
N ALA A 30 -2.60 10.08 -17.30
CA ALA A 30 -3.46 11.26 -17.31
C ALA A 30 -3.21 12.18 -18.53
N TYR A 31 -2.12 11.98 -19.26
CA TYR A 31 -1.65 12.93 -20.29
C TYR A 31 -2.17 12.69 -21.71
N HIS A 32 -2.93 11.60 -21.96
CA HIS A 32 -3.57 11.35 -23.25
C HIS A 32 -5.09 11.29 -23.11
N ILE A 33 -5.70 12.42 -22.76
CA ILE A 33 -7.15 12.62 -22.88
C ILE A 33 -7.41 13.06 -24.34
N GLU A 34 -7.18 12.16 -25.29
CA GLU A 34 -7.86 12.25 -26.58
C GLU A 34 -9.20 11.53 -26.47
N SER A 35 -10.25 12.16 -26.98
CA SER A 35 -11.64 11.90 -26.63
C SER A 35 -12.24 10.67 -27.33
N CYS A 36 -11.61 9.50 -27.21
CA CYS A 36 -12.17 8.24 -27.67
C CYS A 36 -12.63 7.37 -26.49
N ALA A 37 -13.81 6.76 -26.60
CA ALA A 37 -14.34 5.84 -25.59
C ALA A 37 -13.43 4.61 -25.37
N LEU A 38 -12.67 4.23 -26.40
CA LEU A 38 -11.72 3.11 -26.35
C LEU A 38 -10.53 3.41 -25.43
N ASP A 39 -9.94 4.62 -25.51
CA ASP A 39 -8.79 5.01 -24.70
C ASP A 39 -9.15 5.12 -23.22
N LEU A 40 -10.37 5.56 -22.92
CA LEU A 40 -10.90 5.60 -21.55
C LEU A 40 -11.02 4.19 -20.95
N VAL A 41 -11.53 3.22 -21.73
CA VAL A 41 -11.67 1.81 -21.32
C VAL A 41 -10.28 1.18 -21.12
N LEU A 42 -9.36 1.39 -22.05
CA LEU A 42 -7.98 0.89 -21.97
C LEU A 42 -7.24 1.45 -20.75
N ASN A 43 -7.36 2.76 -20.48
CA ASN A 43 -6.75 3.39 -19.31
C ASN A 43 -7.34 2.86 -17.99
N TYR A 44 -8.67 2.65 -17.93
CA TYR A 44 -9.30 2.01 -16.78
C TYR A 44 -8.78 0.59 -16.55
N PHE A 45 -8.65 -0.23 -17.59
CA PHE A 45 -8.07 -1.57 -17.47
C PHE A 45 -6.60 -1.54 -17.05
N TYR A 46 -5.80 -0.63 -17.61
CA TYR A 46 -4.38 -0.50 -17.31
C TYR A 46 -4.12 -0.11 -15.84
N THR A 47 -4.84 0.90 -15.35
CA THR A 47 -4.73 1.34 -13.94
C THR A 47 -5.14 0.24 -12.95
N ARG A 48 -6.12 -0.60 -13.29
CA ARG A 48 -6.52 -1.74 -12.45
C ARG A 48 -5.52 -2.90 -12.50
N ALA A 49 -4.98 -3.21 -13.69
CA ALA A 49 -4.00 -4.28 -13.85
C ALA A 49 -2.69 -4.00 -13.09
N THR A 50 -2.20 -2.76 -13.13
CA THR A 50 -1.01 -2.33 -12.35
C THR A 50 -1.23 -2.45 -10.85
N LEU A 51 -2.40 -2.05 -10.33
CA LEU A 51 -2.74 -2.24 -8.92
C LEU A 51 -2.84 -3.72 -8.53
N GLN A 52 -3.34 -4.57 -9.43
CA GLN A 52 -3.44 -6.01 -9.19
C GLN A 52 -2.06 -6.68 -9.06
N THR A 53 -1.09 -6.32 -9.90
CA THR A 53 0.27 -6.87 -9.81
C THR A 53 0.99 -6.42 -8.54
N ILE A 54 0.76 -5.18 -8.09
CA ILE A 54 1.24 -4.69 -6.79
C ILE A 54 0.66 -5.52 -5.64
N GLY A 55 -0.64 -5.85 -5.70
CA GLY A 55 -1.30 -6.71 -4.71
C GLY A 55 -0.69 -8.11 -4.63
N VAL A 56 -0.45 -8.76 -5.79
CA VAL A 56 0.19 -10.09 -5.86
C VAL A 56 1.62 -10.05 -5.35
N TYR A 57 2.38 -9.00 -5.68
CA TYR A 57 3.73 -8.82 -5.15
C TYR A 57 3.73 -8.68 -3.62
N SER A 58 2.82 -7.86 -3.08
CA SER A 58 2.67 -7.68 -1.63
C SER A 58 2.27 -8.98 -0.93
N LEU A 59 1.43 -9.81 -1.54
CA LEU A 59 1.10 -11.14 -1.05
C LEU A 59 2.32 -12.05 -0.97
N GLY A 60 3.12 -12.09 -2.04
CA GLY A 60 4.36 -12.88 -2.07
C GLY A 60 5.32 -12.47 -0.96
N VAL A 61 5.47 -11.15 -0.73
CA VAL A 61 6.29 -10.63 0.39
C VAL A 61 5.70 -11.01 1.75
N GLY A 62 4.38 -10.92 1.93
CA GLY A 62 3.70 -11.32 3.16
C GLY A 62 3.91 -12.80 3.49
N ILE A 63 3.77 -13.67 2.49
CA ILE A 63 3.99 -15.11 2.60
C ILE A 63 5.47 -15.40 2.90
N TRP A 64 6.39 -14.74 2.19
CA TRP A 64 7.82 -14.87 2.45
C TRP A 64 8.17 -14.53 3.91
N LEU A 65 7.68 -13.38 4.40
CA LEU A 65 7.87 -12.96 5.79
C LEU A 65 7.22 -13.92 6.79
N TYR A 66 6.11 -14.56 6.42
CA TYR A 66 5.45 -15.55 7.24
C TYR A 66 6.25 -16.86 7.33
N LEU A 67 6.85 -17.30 6.23
CA LEU A 67 7.67 -18.51 6.16
C LEU A 67 9.04 -18.30 6.84
N GLU A 68 9.70 -17.17 6.61
CA GLU A 68 11.00 -16.89 7.27
C GLU A 68 10.85 -16.67 8.79
N ARG A 69 9.63 -16.39 9.26
CA ARG A 69 9.28 -16.36 10.69
C ARG A 69 9.19 -17.75 11.33
N THR A 70 9.06 -18.84 10.57
CA THR A 70 8.98 -20.19 11.16
C THR A 70 10.33 -20.70 11.68
N ASP A 71 11.46 -20.08 11.31
CA ASP A 71 12.77 -20.48 11.86
C ASP A 71 13.06 -19.84 13.24
N PHE A 72 12.18 -18.95 13.73
CA PHE A 72 12.25 -18.31 15.06
C PHE A 72 11.01 -18.59 15.91
N HIS A 73 10.53 -19.84 15.89
CA HIS A 73 9.31 -20.31 16.59
C HIS A 73 9.29 -20.05 18.12
N GLU A 74 10.36 -19.56 18.73
CA GLU A 74 10.46 -19.34 20.18
C GLU A 74 10.24 -17.88 20.64
N LEU A 75 10.13 -16.90 19.73
CA LEU A 75 10.17 -15.48 20.12
C LEU A 75 8.93 -14.65 19.80
N THR A 76 7.83 -15.27 19.33
CA THR A 76 6.56 -14.54 19.16
C THR A 76 5.33 -15.37 19.51
N PRO A 77 4.47 -14.90 20.44
CA PRO A 77 3.25 -15.60 20.82
C PRO A 77 2.22 -15.64 19.68
N SER A 78 1.54 -16.79 19.60
CA SER A 78 0.68 -17.29 18.52
C SER A 78 -0.58 -16.48 18.21
N SER A 79 -1.06 -15.60 19.10
CA SER A 79 -2.22 -14.72 18.80
C SER A 79 -1.88 -13.49 17.97
N PHE A 80 -0.61 -13.15 17.84
CA PHE A 80 -0.18 -12.06 16.96
C PHE A 80 0.07 -12.53 15.53
N SER A 81 -0.31 -13.74 15.11
CA SER A 81 -0.19 -14.13 13.69
C SER A 81 -1.04 -13.24 12.77
N ALA A 82 -2.20 -12.77 13.23
CA ALA A 82 -3.10 -11.90 12.47
C ALA A 82 -2.67 -10.41 12.44
N PHE A 83 -2.11 -9.90 13.54
CA PHE A 83 -1.58 -8.51 13.64
C PHE A 83 -0.06 -8.41 13.46
N SER A 84 0.62 -9.54 13.22
CA SER A 84 2.03 -9.56 12.84
C SER A 84 2.18 -8.83 11.52
N THR A 85 3.31 -8.15 11.33
CA THR A 85 3.69 -7.51 10.06
C THR A 85 3.44 -8.44 8.87
N ALA A 86 3.69 -9.75 9.02
CA ALA A 86 3.41 -10.74 7.98
C ALA A 86 1.90 -10.94 7.74
N GLY A 87 1.11 -11.12 8.80
CA GLY A 87 -0.34 -11.30 8.72
C GLY A 87 -1.05 -10.09 8.11
N LEU A 88 -0.65 -8.88 8.51
CA LEU A 88 -1.17 -7.63 7.93
C LEU A 88 -0.82 -7.52 6.45
N CYS A 89 0.43 -7.78 6.05
CA CYS A 89 0.84 -7.78 4.64
C CYS A 89 0.05 -8.79 3.79
N CYS A 90 -0.19 -9.99 4.33
CA CYS A 90 -1.01 -11.01 3.68
C CYS A 90 -2.48 -10.55 3.55
N ALA A 91 -3.09 -10.10 4.64
CA ALA A 91 -4.49 -9.66 4.65
C ALA A 91 -4.72 -8.49 3.69
N THR A 92 -3.86 -7.46 3.72
CA THR A 92 -3.95 -6.32 2.80
C THR A 92 -3.72 -6.75 1.35
N GLY A 93 -2.76 -7.65 1.11
CA GLY A 93 -2.49 -8.17 -0.22
C GLY A 93 -3.69 -8.93 -0.81
N VAL A 94 -4.34 -9.78 -0.01
CA VAL A 94 -5.52 -10.56 -0.45
C VAL A 94 -6.66 -9.60 -0.75
N ALA A 95 -6.91 -8.63 0.14
CA ALA A 95 -7.95 -7.63 -0.06
C ALA A 95 -7.75 -6.84 -1.36
N VAL A 96 -6.54 -6.32 -1.61
CA VAL A 96 -6.22 -5.57 -2.84
C VAL A 96 -6.43 -6.46 -4.07
N TRP A 97 -5.97 -7.71 -4.03
CA TRP A 97 -6.14 -8.63 -5.16
C TRP A 97 -7.61 -8.92 -5.47
N ILE A 98 -8.44 -9.17 -4.45
CA ILE A 98 -9.89 -9.39 -4.62
C ILE A 98 -10.56 -8.13 -5.20
N ILE A 99 -10.29 -6.96 -4.60
CA ILE A 99 -10.90 -5.68 -5.02
C ILE A 99 -10.56 -5.37 -6.48
N CYS A 100 -9.29 -5.56 -6.89
CA CYS A 100 -8.88 -5.36 -8.28
C CYS A 100 -9.52 -6.39 -9.23
N THR A 101 -9.61 -7.65 -8.82
CA THR A 101 -10.21 -8.73 -9.64
C THR A 101 -11.70 -8.48 -9.86
N VAL A 102 -12.45 -8.08 -8.81
CA VAL A 102 -13.86 -7.71 -8.94
C VAL A 102 -14.03 -6.48 -9.82
N GLY A 103 -13.13 -5.49 -9.72
CA GLY A 103 -13.13 -4.32 -10.60
C GLY A 103 -12.88 -4.66 -12.07
N TYR A 104 -12.00 -5.64 -12.34
CA TYR A 104 -11.70 -6.15 -13.67
C TYR A 104 -12.87 -6.96 -14.25
N ILE A 105 -13.42 -7.90 -13.47
CA ILE A 105 -14.60 -8.69 -13.85
C ILE A 105 -15.80 -7.77 -14.06
N GLY A 106 -16.00 -6.75 -13.22
CA GLY A 106 -17.07 -5.77 -13.35
C GLY A 106 -17.04 -4.99 -14.65
N ALA A 107 -15.84 -4.73 -15.18
CA ALA A 107 -15.67 -4.06 -16.47
C ALA A 107 -15.90 -5.01 -17.66
N ILE A 108 -15.49 -6.28 -17.58
CA ILE A 108 -15.68 -7.27 -18.66
C ILE A 108 -17.09 -7.84 -18.69
N SER A 109 -17.75 -7.98 -17.54
CA SER A 109 -18.98 -8.78 -17.41
C SER A 109 -20.20 -8.14 -18.04
N TYR A 110 -20.08 -6.94 -18.63
CA TYR A 110 -21.19 -6.17 -19.18
C TYR A 110 -22.47 -6.22 -18.30
N ASN A 111 -22.30 -6.27 -16.96
CA ASN A 111 -23.38 -6.16 -15.97
C ASN A 111 -23.35 -4.85 -15.15
N ARG A 112 -24.26 -3.91 -15.45
CA ARG A 112 -24.23 -2.54 -14.89
C ARG A 112 -24.47 -2.54 -13.39
N ARG A 113 -25.18 -3.55 -12.89
CA ARG A 113 -25.45 -3.70 -11.45
C ARG A 113 -24.15 -3.99 -10.70
N LEU A 114 -23.33 -4.92 -11.22
CA LEU A 114 -22.04 -5.28 -10.63
C LEU A 114 -21.05 -4.10 -10.63
N LEU A 115 -20.95 -3.38 -11.74
CA LEU A 115 -20.07 -2.21 -11.83
C LEU A 115 -20.54 -1.06 -10.91
N ARG A 116 -21.86 -0.86 -10.79
CA ARG A 116 -22.43 0.15 -9.87
C ARG A 116 -22.17 -0.20 -8.40
N THR A 117 -22.35 -1.47 -8.01
CA THR A 117 -22.03 -1.91 -6.64
C THR A 117 -20.55 -1.78 -6.33
N TYR A 118 -19.68 -2.06 -7.32
CA TYR A 118 -18.25 -1.88 -7.17
C TYR A 118 -17.87 -0.41 -6.95
N VAL A 119 -18.40 0.50 -7.77
CA VAL A 119 -18.19 1.95 -7.61
C VAL A 119 -18.66 2.43 -6.24
N GLY A 120 -19.84 1.99 -5.78
CA GLY A 120 -20.34 2.30 -4.44
C GLY A 120 -19.43 1.79 -3.32
N PHE A 121 -18.88 0.59 -3.46
CA PHE A 121 -17.93 0.03 -2.52
C PHE A 121 -16.60 0.81 -2.48
N VAL A 122 -16.06 1.23 -3.63
CA VAL A 122 -14.85 2.07 -3.68
C VAL A 122 -15.09 3.43 -3.04
N ILE A 123 -16.26 4.05 -3.25
CA ILE A 123 -16.62 5.29 -2.55
C ILE A 123 -16.66 5.09 -1.03
N LEU A 124 -17.21 3.97 -0.55
CA LEU A 124 -17.23 3.66 0.88
C LEU A 124 -15.81 3.54 1.45
N LEU A 125 -14.90 2.88 0.74
CA LEU A 125 -13.48 2.80 1.14
C LEU A 125 -12.83 4.18 1.18
N ALA A 126 -13.05 5.02 0.17
CA ALA A 126 -12.53 6.38 0.13
C ALA A 126 -13.00 7.23 1.33
N VAL A 127 -14.26 7.08 1.75
CA VAL A 127 -14.79 7.76 2.96
C VAL A 127 -14.10 7.26 4.22
N ILE A 128 -13.95 5.94 4.40
CA ILE A 128 -13.26 5.35 5.55
C ILE A 128 -11.80 5.82 5.60
N GLN A 129 -11.13 5.85 4.46
CA GLN A 129 -9.76 6.30 4.32
C GLN A 129 -9.60 7.79 4.63
N ALA A 130 -10.51 8.64 4.16
CA ALA A 130 -10.54 10.06 4.47
C ALA A 130 -10.73 10.30 5.98
N VAL A 131 -11.70 9.62 6.61
CA VAL A 131 -11.93 9.71 8.06
C VAL A 131 -10.68 9.27 8.82
N THR A 132 -10.10 8.12 8.46
CA THR A 132 -8.89 7.60 9.12
C THR A 132 -7.71 8.56 8.96
N GLY A 133 -7.51 9.14 7.77
CA GLY A 133 -6.47 10.14 7.53
C GLY A 133 -6.64 11.41 8.36
N VAL A 134 -7.87 11.93 8.45
CA VAL A 134 -8.18 13.11 9.29
C VAL A 134 -7.97 12.80 10.77
N LEU A 135 -8.43 11.64 11.25
CA LEU A 135 -8.21 11.21 12.64
C LEU A 135 -6.71 11.05 12.94
N GLY A 136 -5.96 10.44 12.02
CA GLY A 136 -4.52 10.23 12.15
C GLY A 136 -3.73 11.55 12.24
N PHE A 137 -4.20 12.60 11.58
CA PHE A 137 -3.58 13.93 11.66
C PHE A 137 -4.02 14.71 12.91
N SER A 138 -5.31 14.66 13.24
CA SER A 138 -5.92 15.51 14.27
C SER A 138 -5.57 15.06 15.69
N TYR A 139 -5.48 13.75 15.94
CA TYR A 139 -5.27 13.21 17.29
C TYR A 139 -3.80 12.99 17.64
N LYS A 140 -2.87 13.70 17.00
CA LYS A 140 -1.43 13.55 17.22
C LYS A 140 -1.08 13.70 18.71
N GLU A 141 -1.38 14.84 19.31
CA GLU A 141 -1.00 15.14 20.70
C GLU A 141 -1.75 14.28 21.73
N ALA A 142 -3.05 14.04 21.51
CA ALA A 142 -3.83 13.16 22.38
C ALA A 142 -3.30 11.72 22.39
N THR A 143 -2.78 11.23 21.25
CA THR A 143 -2.16 9.92 21.14
C THR A 143 -0.81 9.90 21.86
N ARG A 144 -0.06 11.00 21.82
CA ARG A 144 1.26 11.14 22.46
C ARG A 144 1.13 10.92 23.97
N GLU A 145 0.17 11.59 24.61
CA GLU A 145 -0.02 11.47 26.06
C GLU A 145 -0.55 10.10 26.49
N ARG A 146 -1.41 9.48 25.66
CA ARG A 146 -1.87 8.09 25.91
C ARG A 146 -0.70 7.11 25.87
N ILE A 147 0.15 7.20 24.85
CA ILE A 147 1.35 6.36 24.73
C ILE A 147 2.26 6.54 25.95
N ARG A 148 2.44 7.78 26.41
CA ARG A 148 3.25 8.09 27.61
C ARG A 148 2.71 7.36 28.84
N THR A 149 1.42 7.51 29.07
CA THR A 149 0.72 6.92 30.22
C THR A 149 0.79 5.40 30.18
N ASP A 150 0.59 4.82 28.99
CA ASP A 150 0.70 3.37 28.78
C ASP A 150 2.13 2.86 29.04
N LEU A 151 3.16 3.57 28.55
CA LEU A 151 4.56 3.23 28.84
C LEU A 151 4.85 3.28 30.35
N MET A 152 4.39 4.32 31.03
CA MET A 152 4.53 4.45 32.49
C MET A 152 3.82 3.32 33.24
N HIS A 153 2.66 2.87 32.77
CA HIS A 153 1.97 1.73 33.40
C HIS A 153 2.69 0.40 33.13
N ASN A 154 3.27 0.26 31.94
CA ASN A 154 3.96 -0.95 31.50
C ASN A 154 5.35 -1.12 32.14
N ILE A 155 6.02 -0.06 32.58
CA ILE A 155 7.32 -0.19 33.28
C ILE A 155 7.15 -0.96 34.60
N ASN A 156 5.96 -0.91 35.20
CA ASN A 156 5.66 -1.52 36.47
C ASN A 156 5.15 -2.96 36.37
N ARG A 157 5.03 -3.50 35.15
CA ARG A 157 4.54 -4.86 34.88
C ARG A 157 5.65 -5.71 34.31
N SER A 158 5.86 -6.89 34.89
CA SER A 158 6.76 -7.91 34.34
C SER A 158 6.14 -8.62 33.15
N ALA A 159 4.82 -8.82 33.18
CA ALA A 159 4.09 -9.43 32.10
C ALA A 159 2.72 -8.77 31.87
N PHE A 160 2.27 -8.82 30.63
CA PHE A 160 0.94 -8.41 30.22
C PHE A 160 0.16 -9.66 29.84
N ILE A 161 -1.06 -9.80 30.35
CA ILE A 161 -1.96 -10.89 29.96
C ILE A 161 -2.98 -10.30 29.00
N SER A 162 -2.97 -10.75 27.75
CA SER A 162 -4.01 -10.35 26.80
C SER A 162 -5.37 -10.90 27.22
N GLY A 163 -6.45 -10.33 26.68
CA GLY A 163 -7.81 -10.87 26.86
C GLY A 163 -7.99 -12.32 26.35
N GLN A 164 -7.03 -12.87 25.62
CA GLN A 164 -6.98 -14.27 25.18
C GLN A 164 -6.17 -15.18 26.13
N GLY A 165 -5.73 -14.69 27.28
CA GLY A 165 -4.98 -15.46 28.28
C GLY A 165 -3.49 -15.67 27.96
N ILE A 166 -2.97 -15.02 26.92
CA ILE A 166 -1.55 -15.10 26.56
C ILE A 166 -0.73 -14.12 27.39
N ILE A 167 0.37 -14.64 27.96
CA ILE A 167 1.33 -13.91 28.78
C ILE A 167 2.44 -13.37 27.88
N TYR A 168 2.62 -12.05 27.86
CA TYR A 168 3.68 -11.36 27.14
C TYR A 168 4.73 -10.92 28.13
N ASP A 169 5.98 -11.29 27.89
CA ASP A 169 7.10 -10.80 28.68
C ASP A 169 7.44 -9.36 28.27
N LEU A 170 7.14 -8.42 29.18
CA LEU A 170 7.41 -7.00 28.95
C LEU A 170 8.91 -6.71 29.09
N THR A 171 9.66 -7.54 29.81
CA THR A 171 11.08 -7.29 30.06
C THR A 171 11.91 -7.39 28.78
N VAL A 172 11.68 -8.42 27.96
CA VAL A 172 12.32 -8.58 26.64
C VAL A 172 11.96 -7.42 25.70
N SER A 173 10.72 -6.93 25.79
CA SER A 173 10.25 -5.82 24.96
C SER A 173 10.91 -4.50 25.35
N TRP A 174 11.05 -4.24 26.64
CA TRP A 174 11.80 -3.11 27.18
C TRP A 174 13.28 -3.17 26.81
N ASP A 175 13.91 -4.35 26.93
CA ASP A 175 15.32 -4.52 26.58
C ASP A 175 15.61 -4.20 25.11
N ARG A 176 14.73 -4.64 24.21
CA ARG A 176 14.83 -4.34 22.78
C ARG A 176 14.59 -2.86 22.49
N LEU A 177 13.60 -2.26 23.15
CA LEU A 177 13.27 -0.84 22.98
C LEU A 177 14.46 0.03 23.39
N GLN A 178 15.02 -0.20 24.58
CA GLN A 178 16.13 0.56 25.15
C GLN A 178 17.40 0.43 24.31
N LYS A 179 17.74 -0.78 23.87
CA LYS A 179 18.88 -1.02 22.98
C LYS A 179 18.69 -0.43 21.57
N SER A 180 17.48 -0.46 21.03
CA SER A 180 17.21 0.01 19.67
C SER A 180 17.11 1.53 19.56
N LEU A 181 16.73 2.20 20.64
CA LEU A 181 16.57 3.67 20.69
C LEU A 181 17.65 4.35 21.53
N GLU A 182 18.58 3.59 22.13
CA GLU A 182 19.68 4.11 22.96
C GLU A 182 19.14 5.02 24.08
N CYS A 183 18.15 4.51 24.82
CA CYS A 183 17.36 5.27 25.81
C CYS A 183 17.17 4.47 27.09
N CYS A 184 16.83 5.14 28.20
CA CYS A 184 16.53 4.47 29.47
C CYS A 184 15.28 5.05 30.17
N GLY A 185 14.42 4.15 30.62
CA GLY A 185 13.15 4.50 31.27
C GLY A 185 12.16 5.16 30.31
N VAL A 186 11.04 5.68 30.84
CA VAL A 186 10.03 6.35 30.01
C VAL A 186 10.44 7.79 29.76
N THR A 187 10.68 8.53 30.82
CA THR A 187 11.22 9.89 30.84
C THR A 187 12.70 9.92 31.16
N ASN A 188 13.13 9.06 32.07
CA ASN A 188 14.49 8.99 32.56
C ASN A 188 14.73 7.64 33.24
N GLY A 189 15.99 7.25 33.42
CA GLY A 189 16.37 6.02 34.10
C GLY A 189 15.84 5.91 35.53
N SER A 190 15.56 7.03 36.19
CA SER A 190 14.93 7.07 37.52
C SER A 190 13.55 6.42 37.58
N ASP A 191 12.85 6.29 36.46
CA ASP A 191 11.53 5.64 36.41
C ASP A 191 11.61 4.17 36.84
N TRP A 192 12.78 3.53 36.69
CA TRP A 192 13.01 2.16 37.16
C TRP A 192 13.10 2.04 38.68
N PHE A 193 13.51 3.11 39.38
CA PHE A 193 13.66 3.09 40.84
C PHE A 193 12.31 3.04 41.55
N TYR A 194 11.26 3.52 40.88
CA TYR A 194 9.88 3.45 41.36
C TYR A 194 9.15 2.20 40.86
N SER A 195 9.80 1.36 40.06
CA SER A 195 9.21 0.12 39.56
C SER A 195 9.15 -0.94 40.66
N HIS A 196 8.10 -1.78 40.63
CA HIS A 196 7.93 -2.90 41.55
C HIS A 196 8.99 -4.01 41.32
N ARG A 197 9.86 -3.85 40.32
CA ARG A 197 10.92 -4.80 40.00
C ARG A 197 12.09 -4.74 40.98
N TRP A 198 12.41 -3.56 41.50
CA TRP A 198 13.48 -3.33 42.48
C TRP A 198 13.08 -2.29 43.54
N PRO A 199 12.18 -2.64 44.48
CA PRO A 199 11.55 -1.66 45.38
C PRO A 199 12.49 -0.97 46.37
N THR A 200 13.69 -1.51 46.58
CA THR A 200 14.66 -1.03 47.58
C THR A 200 16.01 -0.65 46.98
N HIS A 201 16.16 -0.73 45.65
CA HIS A 201 17.43 -0.49 44.98
C HIS A 201 17.26 0.47 43.81
N GLU A 202 18.19 1.40 43.68
CA GLU A 202 18.29 2.31 42.53
C GLU A 202 18.93 1.59 41.33
N PHE A 203 18.26 0.53 40.84
CA PHE A 203 18.74 -0.27 39.72
C PHE A 203 17.99 0.03 38.43
N VAL A 204 18.71 -0.09 37.32
CA VAL A 204 18.16 -0.10 35.96
C VAL A 204 18.48 -1.44 35.28
N PRO A 205 17.72 -1.83 34.24
CA PRO A 205 18.08 -2.97 33.40
C PRO A 205 19.43 -2.76 32.69
N ASP A 206 20.17 -3.84 32.46
CA ASP A 206 21.45 -3.77 31.72
C ASP A 206 21.29 -3.31 30.26
N SER A 207 20.07 -3.36 29.72
CA SER A 207 19.70 -2.80 28.42
C SER A 207 19.73 -1.27 28.37
N CYS A 208 19.76 -0.60 29.53
CA CYS A 208 19.97 0.85 29.64
C CYS A 208 21.44 1.28 29.54
N CYS A 209 22.39 0.35 29.52
CA CYS A 209 23.81 0.69 29.54
C CYS A 209 24.31 1.04 28.14
N ASP A 210 25.10 2.10 28.08
CA ASP A 210 25.70 2.60 26.86
C ASP A 210 26.97 1.80 26.51
N PRO A 211 26.98 1.02 25.41
CA PRO A 211 28.13 0.23 25.02
C PRO A 211 29.39 1.07 24.77
N GLN A 212 29.27 2.37 24.47
CA GLN A 212 30.42 3.24 24.21
C GLN A 212 31.32 3.42 25.44
N HIS A 213 30.77 3.21 26.64
CA HIS A 213 31.51 3.33 27.90
C HIS A 213 32.24 2.05 28.30
N PHE A 214 31.97 0.92 27.62
CA PHE A 214 32.60 -0.37 27.87
C PHE A 214 33.54 -0.71 26.71
N SER A 215 34.82 -0.40 26.83
CA SER A 215 35.86 -0.91 25.92
C SER A 215 36.06 -2.43 26.09
N ASP A 216 36.59 -3.12 25.07
CA ASP A 216 36.69 -4.58 24.86
C ASP A 216 37.17 -5.47 26.04
N VAL A 217 37.56 -4.89 27.18
CA VAL A 217 38.11 -5.56 28.36
C VAL A 217 37.14 -5.56 29.56
N GLU A 218 36.10 -4.71 29.59
CA GLU A 218 35.13 -4.66 30.68
C GLU A 218 33.80 -5.31 30.30
N SER A 219 33.34 -6.23 31.15
CA SER A 219 32.06 -6.92 30.97
C SER A 219 30.90 -5.96 31.26
N MET A 220 30.02 -5.75 30.28
CA MET A 220 28.78 -4.96 30.43
C MET A 220 27.71 -5.64 31.32
N ASN A 221 28.03 -6.79 31.92
CA ASN A 221 27.09 -7.54 32.76
C ASN A 221 26.86 -6.82 34.09
N ASN A 222 25.59 -6.67 34.48
CA ASN A 222 25.16 -5.98 35.71
C ASN A 222 25.55 -4.49 35.79
N CYS A 223 25.86 -3.86 34.66
CA CYS A 223 26.14 -2.43 34.58
C CYS A 223 25.02 -1.57 35.18
N GLY A 224 23.76 -1.98 35.05
CA GLY A 224 22.60 -1.25 35.58
C GLY A 224 22.45 -1.32 37.11
N LYS A 225 23.30 -2.10 37.78
CA LYS A 225 23.33 -2.26 39.24
C LYS A 225 24.54 -1.60 39.90
N LEU A 226 25.42 -0.96 39.12
CA LEU A 226 26.58 -0.27 39.65
C LEU A 226 26.16 1.07 40.30
N PRO A 227 26.41 1.29 41.60
CA PRO A 227 25.86 2.42 42.35
C PRO A 227 26.46 3.80 42.04
N SER A 228 27.58 3.88 41.30
CA SER A 228 28.42 5.08 41.30
C SER A 228 28.61 5.77 39.94
N GLU A 229 28.12 5.21 38.83
CA GLU A 229 28.39 5.76 37.50
C GLU A 229 27.14 5.95 36.67
N ARG A 230 26.32 6.95 37.04
CA ARG A 230 25.17 7.36 36.21
C ARG A 230 25.54 7.79 34.79
N LYS A 231 26.81 7.93 34.44
CA LYS A 231 27.28 8.27 33.08
C LYS A 231 27.32 7.07 32.12
N ILE A 232 27.39 5.83 32.63
CA ILE A 232 27.45 4.62 31.79
C ILE A 232 26.08 4.18 31.25
N ILE A 233 25.00 4.88 31.64
CA ILE A 233 23.63 4.58 31.21
C ILE A 233 23.12 5.68 30.27
N PHE A 234 22.18 5.32 29.39
CA PHE A 234 21.51 6.29 28.53
C PHE A 234 20.75 7.33 29.35
N GLN A 235 21.02 8.61 29.08
CA GLN A 235 20.40 9.73 29.81
C GLN A 235 19.02 10.13 29.27
N GLN A 236 18.71 9.72 28.04
CA GLN A 236 17.49 10.13 27.35
C GLN A 236 16.34 9.15 27.62
N GLY A 237 15.15 9.68 27.92
CA GLY A 237 13.95 8.89 28.08
C GLY A 237 13.48 8.27 26.76
N CYS A 238 12.99 7.03 26.81
CA CYS A 238 12.53 6.32 25.62
C CYS A 238 11.26 6.92 25.00
N PHE A 239 10.43 7.62 25.79
CA PHE A 239 9.16 8.15 25.31
C PHE A 239 9.34 9.15 24.17
N ASP A 240 10.21 10.14 24.33
CA ASP A 240 10.32 11.21 23.33
C ASP A 240 10.89 10.69 22.01
N LEU A 241 11.89 9.80 22.09
CA LEU A 241 12.50 9.12 20.94
C LEU A 241 11.52 8.17 20.26
N PHE A 242 10.81 7.34 21.03
CA PHE A 242 9.83 6.40 20.49
C PHE A 242 8.64 7.13 19.86
N ALA A 243 8.13 8.17 20.50
CA ALA A 243 7.05 8.98 19.98
C ALA A 243 7.46 9.67 18.69
N ASP A 244 8.64 10.31 18.63
CA ASP A 244 9.12 10.95 17.41
C ASP A 244 9.33 9.95 16.26
N TRP A 245 9.95 8.80 16.55
CA TRP A 245 10.10 7.70 15.60
C TRP A 245 8.74 7.22 15.08
N LEU A 246 7.77 7.01 15.97
CA LEU A 246 6.43 6.56 15.60
C LEU A 246 5.71 7.60 14.74
N TYR A 247 5.74 8.88 15.12
CA TYR A 247 5.12 9.96 14.36
C TYR A 247 5.74 10.14 12.98
N HIS A 248 7.06 9.97 12.86
CA HIS A 248 7.73 10.01 11.56
C HIS A 248 7.17 8.92 10.62
N HIS A 249 7.03 7.69 11.12
CA HIS A 249 6.50 6.57 10.33
C HIS A 249 4.99 6.73 10.04
N VAL A 250 4.20 7.16 11.02
CA VAL A 250 2.76 7.43 10.84
C VAL A 250 2.55 8.56 9.83
N SER A 251 3.37 9.61 9.84
CA SER A 251 3.31 10.68 8.87
C SER A 251 3.57 10.18 7.45
N ILE A 252 4.56 9.30 7.25
CA ILE A 252 4.82 8.65 5.95
C ILE A 252 3.60 7.85 5.49
N MET A 253 3.00 7.06 6.39
CA MET A 253 1.78 6.29 6.08
C MET A 253 0.60 7.19 5.70
N ASN A 254 0.44 8.34 6.35
CA ASN A 254 -0.59 9.32 6.01
C ASN A 254 -0.37 9.91 4.60
N TYR A 255 0.87 10.21 4.21
CA TYR A 255 1.16 10.66 2.84
C TYR A 255 0.87 9.58 1.79
N ILE A 256 1.19 8.32 2.08
CA ILE A 256 0.85 7.19 1.21
C ILE A 256 -0.67 7.04 1.11
N SER A 257 -1.38 7.13 2.23
CA SER A 257 -2.85 7.11 2.27
C SER A 257 -3.46 8.26 1.45
N LEU A 258 -2.92 9.47 1.53
CA LEU A 258 -3.40 10.58 0.70
C LEU A 258 -3.20 10.31 -0.80
N ALA A 259 -2.04 9.77 -1.20
CA ALA A 259 -1.76 9.40 -2.58
C ALA A 259 -2.72 8.30 -3.09
N LEU A 260 -3.01 7.29 -2.26
CA LEU A 260 -3.99 6.25 -2.58
C LEU A 260 -5.40 6.85 -2.75
N LEU A 261 -5.82 7.78 -1.89
CA LEU A 261 -7.12 8.44 -1.99
C LEU A 261 -7.25 9.20 -3.32
N ILE A 262 -6.20 9.91 -3.74
CA ILE A 262 -6.18 10.62 -5.04
C ILE A 262 -6.30 9.62 -6.20
N ALA A 263 -5.59 8.50 -6.14
CA ALA A 263 -5.67 7.45 -7.17
C ALA A 263 -7.08 6.81 -7.24
N GLU A 264 -7.72 6.58 -6.09
CA GLU A 264 -9.11 6.10 -6.02
C GLU A 264 -10.07 7.10 -6.67
N MET A 265 -9.94 8.39 -6.36
CA MET A 265 -10.75 9.44 -6.97
C MET A 265 -10.57 9.50 -8.49
N GLY A 266 -9.33 9.40 -8.98
CA GLY A 266 -9.06 9.31 -10.42
C GLY A 266 -9.76 8.11 -11.07
N SER A 267 -9.74 6.95 -10.40
CA SER A 267 -10.42 5.75 -10.88
C SER A 267 -11.96 5.89 -10.93
N LEU A 268 -12.55 6.64 -9.99
CA LEU A 268 -13.97 6.94 -9.97
C LEU A 268 -14.36 7.91 -11.10
N VAL A 269 -13.53 8.92 -11.36
CA VAL A 269 -13.72 9.85 -12.50
C VAL A 269 -13.70 9.09 -13.83
N LEU A 270 -12.84 8.08 -13.98
CA LEU A 270 -12.83 7.22 -15.17
C LEU A 270 -14.05 6.27 -15.22
N ALA A 271 -14.54 5.79 -14.08
CA ALA A 271 -15.66 4.84 -14.02
C ALA A 271 -17.04 5.47 -14.30
N ILE A 272 -17.26 6.74 -13.97
CA ILE A 272 -18.57 7.41 -14.13
C ILE A 272 -18.98 7.54 -15.61
N PRO A 273 -18.13 8.03 -16.54
CA PRO A 273 -18.44 8.06 -17.96
C PRO A 273 -18.64 6.66 -18.54
N LEU A 274 -17.89 5.66 -18.06
CA LEU A 274 -18.07 4.25 -18.47
C LEU A 274 -19.45 3.71 -18.09
N LEU A 275 -19.97 4.09 -16.92
CA LEU A 275 -21.34 3.74 -16.50
C LEU A 275 -22.41 4.45 -17.33
N LYS A 276 -22.11 5.64 -17.85
CA LYS A 276 -23.04 6.44 -18.67
C LYS A 276 -22.99 6.06 -20.15
N SER A 277 -21.83 5.65 -20.67
CA SER A 277 -21.64 5.29 -22.06
C SER A 277 -22.54 4.12 -22.48
N ASP A 278 -23.09 4.21 -23.69
CA ASP A 278 -23.94 3.18 -24.27
C ASP A 278 -23.17 1.95 -24.76
N SER A 279 -21.83 1.97 -24.73
CA SER A 279 -20.94 0.83 -25.07
C SER A 279 -21.29 -0.46 -24.35
N PHE A 280 -21.89 -0.36 -23.17
CA PHE A 280 -22.33 -1.50 -22.38
C PHE A 280 -23.56 -2.22 -22.92
N LYS A 281 -24.37 -1.56 -23.77
CA LYS A 281 -25.52 -2.18 -24.45
C LYS A 281 -25.08 -3.19 -25.51
N MET A 282 -23.83 -3.10 -25.97
CA MET A 282 -23.33 -3.88 -27.10
C MET A 282 -23.10 -5.37 -26.77
N GLY A 283 -22.96 -5.72 -25.48
CA GLY A 283 -22.73 -7.10 -25.03
C GLY A 283 -24.00 -7.95 -24.84
N THR A 284 -25.21 -7.37 -24.90
CA THR A 284 -26.47 -8.08 -24.58
C THR A 284 -27.42 -8.30 -25.75
N SER A 285 -27.09 -7.84 -26.97
CA SER A 285 -27.95 -8.10 -28.13
C SER A 285 -27.19 -8.87 -29.21
N HIS A 286 -27.75 -10.02 -29.58
CA HIS A 286 -27.40 -10.80 -30.77
C HIS A 286 -27.39 -9.99 -32.10
N THR A 287 -27.77 -8.71 -32.05
CA THR A 287 -27.79 -7.73 -33.14
C THR A 287 -26.43 -7.05 -33.42
N SER A 288 -25.39 -7.30 -32.61
CA SER A 288 -24.08 -6.62 -32.76
C SER A 288 -23.25 -7.11 -33.96
N ARG A 289 -23.39 -8.36 -34.38
CA ARG A 289 -22.64 -8.89 -35.54
C ARG A 289 -23.08 -8.22 -36.84
N ASP A 290 -24.36 -7.89 -36.96
CA ASP A 290 -24.92 -7.25 -38.16
C ASP A 290 -24.62 -5.75 -38.20
N GLU A 291 -24.48 -5.09 -37.05
CA GLU A 291 -24.14 -3.66 -36.97
C GLU A 291 -22.63 -3.41 -37.13
N TYR A 292 -21.77 -4.30 -36.58
CA TYR A 292 -20.32 -4.28 -36.84
C TYR A 292 -20.00 -4.57 -38.31
N HIS A 293 -20.69 -5.54 -38.93
CA HIS A 293 -20.59 -5.76 -40.37
C HIS A 293 -21.10 -4.57 -41.18
N ARG A 294 -22.16 -3.87 -40.74
CA ARG A 294 -22.68 -2.69 -41.43
C ARG A 294 -21.68 -1.53 -41.40
N CYS A 295 -21.03 -1.28 -40.26
CA CYS A 295 -19.94 -0.28 -40.15
C CYS A 295 -18.71 -0.65 -40.99
N LEU A 296 -18.30 -1.93 -41.03
CA LEU A 296 -17.20 -2.38 -41.88
C LEU A 296 -17.53 -2.24 -43.38
N VAL A 297 -18.79 -2.47 -43.77
CA VAL A 297 -19.24 -2.29 -45.16
C VAL A 297 -19.32 -0.80 -45.55
N GLU A 298 -19.81 0.08 -44.66
CA GLU A 298 -19.79 1.53 -44.89
C GLU A 298 -18.37 2.08 -45.00
N MET A 299 -17.42 1.58 -44.20
CA MET A 299 -16.01 1.98 -44.32
C MET A 299 -15.37 1.56 -45.65
N ASN A 300 -15.74 0.39 -46.19
CA ASN A 300 -15.27 -0.06 -47.52
C ASN A 300 -15.91 0.75 -48.68
N GLU A 301 -17.14 1.23 -48.51
CA GLU A 301 -17.78 2.13 -49.48
C GLU A 301 -17.23 3.57 -49.43
N ILE A 302 -16.69 4.01 -48.29
CA ILE A 302 -16.06 5.32 -48.14
C ILE A 302 -14.65 5.32 -48.72
N ASP A 303 -13.90 4.23 -48.58
CA ASP A 303 -12.55 4.08 -49.18
C ASP A 303 -12.58 4.01 -50.72
N THR A 304 -13.68 3.50 -51.29
CA THR A 304 -13.91 3.53 -52.76
C THR A 304 -14.39 4.89 -53.28
N ARG A 305 -14.68 5.86 -52.40
CA ARG A 305 -15.19 7.20 -52.75
C ARG A 305 -14.21 8.36 -52.51
N ASP A 306 -12.94 8.14 -52.16
CA ASP A 306 -11.92 9.21 -52.26
C ASP A 306 -11.24 9.20 -53.65
N PRO A 307 -11.55 10.17 -54.53
CA PRO A 307 -10.91 10.32 -55.83
C PRO A 307 -9.54 11.01 -55.67
N ARG A 308 -8.58 10.35 -55.02
CA ARG A 308 -7.17 10.78 -55.03
C ARG A 308 -6.16 9.70 -55.41
N VAL A 309 -6.59 8.74 -56.23
CA VAL A 309 -5.68 7.95 -57.06
C VAL A 309 -5.95 8.31 -58.53
N ARG A 310 -4.88 8.75 -59.20
CA ARG A 310 -4.84 9.40 -60.53
C ARG A 310 -5.68 8.69 -61.61
N PRO A 311 -6.36 9.43 -62.50
CA PRO A 311 -6.99 8.87 -63.70
C PRO A 311 -5.98 8.76 -64.86
N MET A 312 -5.80 7.55 -65.38
CA MET A 312 -5.27 7.15 -66.70
C MET A 312 -5.61 5.65 -66.78
N ASP A 313 -6.48 5.10 -67.62
CA ASP A 313 -6.96 5.50 -68.94
C ASP A 313 -8.42 5.01 -69.14
N ARG A 314 -9.26 5.84 -69.74
CA ARG A 314 -10.49 5.39 -70.40
C ARG A 314 -10.68 6.21 -71.69
N ILE A 315 -10.09 5.72 -72.76
CA ILE A 315 -10.45 6.05 -74.16
C ILE A 315 -11.61 5.11 -74.51
N GLY A 316 -12.81 5.63 -74.77
CA GLY A 316 -13.37 5.77 -76.13
C GLY A 316 -13.70 4.39 -76.70
N ASP A 317 -14.96 3.98 -76.90
CA ASP A 317 -15.94 4.66 -77.74
C ASP A 317 -17.36 4.17 -77.45
N ALA A 318 -18.32 5.07 -77.67
CA ALA A 318 -19.74 4.74 -77.77
C ALA A 318 -20.13 4.74 -79.25
N ARG A 319 -20.87 3.72 -79.73
CA ARG A 319 -21.90 3.89 -80.77
C ARG A 319 -22.73 2.63 -81.05
N GLN A 320 -24.04 2.81 -80.89
CA GLN A 320 -25.14 2.42 -81.79
C GLN A 320 -25.34 0.92 -82.13
N ASP A 321 -26.41 0.36 -81.56
CA ASP A 321 -27.34 -0.52 -82.30
C ASP A 321 -28.01 0.30 -83.44
N PRO A 322 -28.53 -0.29 -84.55
CA PRO A 322 -29.18 -1.60 -84.58
C PRO A 322 -29.00 -2.44 -85.89
N VAL A 323 -29.70 -3.59 -85.90
CA VAL A 323 -30.27 -4.32 -87.05
C VAL A 323 -29.52 -5.58 -87.51
N ASP A 324 -30.24 -6.70 -87.38
CA ASP A 324 -30.03 -8.01 -88.00
C ASP A 324 -29.73 -7.95 -89.50
N VAL A 325 -28.84 -8.81 -90.01
CA VAL A 325 -29.02 -9.67 -91.21
C VAL A 325 -27.80 -10.60 -91.31
N VAL A 326 -28.05 -11.91 -91.29
CA VAL A 326 -27.19 -12.99 -91.85
C VAL A 326 -27.55 -13.11 -93.35
N PRO A 327 -26.67 -13.52 -94.29
CA PRO A 327 -25.25 -13.88 -94.22
C PRO A 327 -24.29 -12.94 -94.99
#